data_AF-A0A4R8S9P8-F1
#
_entry.id   AF-A0A4R8S9P8-F1
#
_cell.length_a   1.000
_cell.length_b   1.000
_cell.length_c   1.000
_cell.angle_alpha   90.00
_cell.angle_beta   90.00
_cell.angle_gamma   90.00
#
_symmetry.space_group_name_H-M   'P 1'
#
loop_
_entity.id
_entity.type
_entity.pdbx_description
1 polymer ?
#
loop_
_entity_poly.entity_id
_entity_poly.type
_entity_poly.pdbx_seq_one_letter_code
_entity_poly.pdbx_strand_id
1 'polypeptide(L)'
;MQTVYLKACLNGVRRKDQHPAIPCTPAEIAADAAACRDAGAAAVHVHAKDANGFDSLLAGAVDPVVAAIRARCPDLPVGVTTGAWALTDPAARCAAINEWTELPDFASVNWHEDGATEVAETLLARGIGVEAGLWNEAAALSWSGSPLRRECFRVLLELPGGVAGTEVEEQAVRMLAQVRVAGARGVLLHGED
;
A
#
# COMPACT_ATOMS: atom_id res chain seq x y z
N MET A 1 17.75 15.45 15.48
CA MET A 1 16.85 15.58 14.31
C MET A 1 15.91 14.40 14.34
N GLN A 2 14.61 14.62 14.15
CA GLN A 2 13.67 13.51 14.03
C GLN A 2 13.90 12.88 12.64
N THR A 3 14.29 11.61 12.60
CA THR A 3 14.49 10.90 11.32
C THR A 3 13.12 10.75 10.66
N VAL A 4 12.95 11.34 9.47
CA VAL A 4 11.72 11.18 8.68
C VAL A 4 11.69 9.77 8.12
N TYR A 5 10.56 9.07 8.29
CA TYR A 5 10.33 7.78 7.66
C TYR A 5 9.85 8.00 6.22
N LEU A 6 10.59 7.51 5.24
CA LEU A 6 10.18 7.53 3.82
C LEU A 6 9.81 6.13 3.33
N LYS A 7 8.65 6.02 2.69
CA LYS A 7 8.22 4.84 1.91
C LYS A 7 8.22 5.22 0.43
N ALA A 8 8.94 4.49 -0.42
CA ALA A 8 8.94 4.73 -1.85
C ALA A 8 7.85 3.91 -2.56
N CYS A 9 6.89 4.57 -3.21
CA CYS A 9 5.89 3.91 -4.06
C CYS A 9 6.45 3.81 -5.48
N LEU A 10 6.81 2.60 -5.94
CA LEU A 10 7.72 2.46 -7.09
C LEU A 10 7.05 2.64 -8.46
N ASN A 11 5.79 2.27 -8.60
CA ASN A 11 5.11 2.27 -9.90
C ASN A 11 3.65 2.71 -9.86
N GLY A 12 2.88 2.26 -8.85
CA GLY A 12 1.43 2.51 -8.80
C GLY A 12 0.70 1.87 -9.98
N VAL A 13 -0.48 2.39 -10.32
CA VAL A 13 -1.27 1.92 -11.48
C VAL A 13 -0.65 2.26 -12.84
N ARG A 14 0.41 3.08 -12.86
CA ARG A 14 1.03 3.56 -14.11
C ARG A 14 1.64 2.41 -14.91
N ARG A 15 1.64 2.58 -16.23
CA ARG A 15 2.17 1.64 -17.21
C ARG A 15 3.33 2.25 -18.00
N LYS A 16 4.10 1.40 -18.71
CA LYS A 16 5.25 1.83 -19.51
C LYS A 16 4.91 2.77 -20.67
N ASP A 17 3.69 2.70 -21.19
CA ASP A 17 3.20 3.65 -22.21
C ASP A 17 2.98 5.06 -21.64
N GLN A 18 2.77 5.19 -20.33
CA GLN A 18 2.65 6.49 -19.65
C GLN A 18 4.02 7.06 -19.25
N HIS A 19 4.99 6.21 -18.87
CA HIS A 19 6.36 6.64 -18.64
C HIS A 19 7.34 5.45 -18.81
N PRO A 20 8.37 5.56 -19.67
CA PRO A 20 9.21 4.42 -20.07
C PRO A 20 10.06 3.85 -18.92
N ALA A 21 10.33 4.65 -17.89
CA ALA A 21 11.11 4.21 -16.72
C ALA A 21 10.26 3.55 -15.61
N ILE A 22 8.95 3.39 -15.78
CA ILE A 22 8.13 2.73 -14.75
C ILE A 22 8.52 1.25 -14.67
N PRO A 23 8.91 0.73 -13.48
CA PRO A 23 9.26 -0.67 -13.32
C PRO A 23 8.00 -1.54 -13.36
N CYS A 24 7.98 -2.55 -14.24
CA CYS A 24 6.83 -3.45 -14.38
C CYS A 24 7.19 -4.92 -14.18
N THR A 25 8.43 -5.32 -14.48
CA THR A 25 8.87 -6.70 -14.26
C THR A 25 9.45 -6.87 -12.85
N PRO A 26 9.44 -8.09 -12.27
CA PRO A 26 10.07 -8.34 -10.98
C PRO A 26 11.53 -7.88 -10.89
N ALA A 27 12.31 -8.06 -11.96
CA ALA A 27 13.71 -7.64 -12.00
C ALA A 27 13.86 -6.11 -11.99
N GLU A 28 13.03 -5.38 -12.73
CA GLU A 28 13.01 -3.91 -12.72
C GLU A 28 12.56 -3.38 -11.36
N ILE A 29 11.48 -3.93 -10.80
CA ILE A 29 10.96 -3.52 -9.50
C ILE A 29 12.00 -3.75 -8.40
N ALA A 30 12.71 -4.89 -8.40
CA ALA A 30 13.78 -5.15 -7.44
C ALA A 30 14.99 -4.21 -7.62
N ALA A 31 15.33 -3.86 -8.86
CA ALA A 31 16.40 -2.90 -9.15
C ALA A 31 16.07 -1.51 -8.58
N ASP A 32 14.84 -1.03 -8.80
CA ASP A 32 14.37 0.25 -8.28
C ASP A 32 14.22 0.22 -6.76
N ALA A 33 13.74 -0.88 -6.18
CA ALA A 33 13.69 -1.04 -4.72
C ALA A 33 15.07 -0.89 -4.08
N ALA A 34 16.11 -1.48 -4.69
CA ALA A 34 17.49 -1.32 -4.24
C ALA A 34 17.97 0.13 -4.35
N ALA A 35 17.69 0.79 -5.48
CA ALA A 35 18.05 2.19 -5.67
C ALA A 35 17.36 3.11 -4.65
N CYS A 36 16.06 2.89 -4.37
CA CYS A 36 15.32 3.65 -3.36
C CYS A 36 15.87 3.42 -1.95
N ARG A 37 16.20 2.18 -1.58
CA ARG A 37 16.85 1.86 -0.31
C ARG A 37 18.18 2.60 -0.18
N ASP A 38 19.02 2.54 -1.21
CA ASP A 38 20.34 3.18 -1.22
C ASP A 38 20.22 4.72 -1.15
N ALA A 39 19.10 5.27 -1.62
CA ALA A 39 18.72 6.69 -1.47
C ALA A 39 18.09 7.03 -0.09
N GLY A 40 17.87 6.04 0.79
CA GLY A 40 17.38 6.25 2.16
C GLY A 40 15.91 5.92 2.40
N ALA A 41 15.21 5.27 1.45
CA ALA A 41 13.86 4.78 1.70
C ALA A 41 13.87 3.68 2.78
N ALA A 42 12.99 3.80 3.77
CA ALA A 42 12.84 2.85 4.87
C ALA A 42 11.91 1.68 4.54
N ALA A 43 11.13 1.78 3.45
CA ALA A 43 10.30 0.70 2.90
C ALA A 43 9.94 1.02 1.44
N VAL A 44 9.43 0.03 0.73
CA VAL A 44 8.86 0.20 -0.61
C VAL A 44 7.40 -0.25 -0.65
N HIS A 45 6.62 0.35 -1.55
CA HIS A 45 5.28 -0.09 -1.92
C HIS A 45 5.25 -0.34 -3.42
N VAL A 46 4.72 -1.49 -3.82
CA VAL A 46 4.78 -1.94 -5.21
C VAL A 46 3.44 -2.50 -5.68
N HIS A 47 3.16 -2.29 -6.96
CA HIS A 47 2.02 -2.89 -7.65
C HIS A 47 2.59 -3.96 -8.58
N ALA A 48 2.26 -5.23 -8.33
CA ALA A 48 2.61 -6.32 -9.23
C ALA A 48 1.81 -6.19 -10.53
N LYS A 49 2.44 -6.46 -11.66
CA LYS A 49 1.83 -6.31 -12.99
C LYS A 49 1.57 -7.66 -13.63
N ASP A 50 0.44 -7.79 -14.32
CA ASP A 50 0.16 -8.92 -15.21
C ASP A 50 0.95 -8.80 -16.53
N ALA A 51 0.79 -9.79 -17.41
CA ALA A 51 1.44 -9.82 -18.72
C ALA A 51 1.06 -8.64 -19.64
N ASN A 52 -0.06 -7.97 -19.36
CA ASN A 52 -0.56 -6.81 -20.11
C ASN A 52 -0.15 -5.49 -19.45
N GLY A 53 0.55 -5.52 -18.31
CA GLY A 53 0.98 -4.35 -17.57
C GLY A 53 -0.07 -3.74 -16.64
N PHE A 54 -1.21 -4.42 -16.41
CA PHE A 54 -2.21 -4.00 -15.41
C PHE A 54 -1.86 -4.55 -14.03
N ASP A 55 -2.37 -3.91 -12.99
CA ASP A 55 -2.17 -4.40 -11.63
C ASP A 55 -2.80 -5.78 -11.45
N SER A 56 -2.09 -6.65 -10.75
CA SER A 56 -2.56 -8.00 -10.42
C SER A 56 -2.29 -8.32 -8.96
N LEU A 57 -3.28 -8.95 -8.35
CA LEU A 57 -3.24 -9.45 -6.98
C LEU A 57 -2.97 -10.96 -6.93
N LEU A 58 -2.92 -11.63 -8.08
CA LEU A 58 -2.76 -13.09 -8.13
C LEU A 58 -1.35 -13.49 -7.68
N ALA A 59 -1.22 -14.65 -7.02
CA ALA A 59 0.06 -15.17 -6.52
C ALA A 59 1.13 -15.23 -7.63
N GLY A 60 0.74 -15.62 -8.84
CA GLY A 60 1.66 -15.67 -9.99
C GLY A 60 2.27 -14.31 -10.39
N ALA A 61 1.68 -13.19 -9.97
CA ALA A 61 2.23 -11.84 -10.18
C ALA A 61 2.91 -11.30 -8.91
N VAL A 62 2.31 -11.49 -7.74
CA VAL A 62 2.82 -10.97 -6.46
C VAL A 62 4.08 -11.70 -6.01
N ASP A 63 4.07 -13.04 -6.03
CA ASP A 63 5.15 -13.84 -5.45
C ASP A 63 6.51 -13.57 -6.12
N PRO A 64 6.62 -13.52 -7.47
CA PRO A 64 7.89 -13.21 -8.13
C PRO A 64 8.43 -11.82 -7.77
N VAL A 65 7.56 -10.84 -7.58
CA VAL A 65 7.96 -9.46 -7.20
C VAL A 65 8.52 -9.44 -5.78
N VAL A 66 7.80 -10.02 -4.82
CA VAL A 66 8.24 -10.09 -3.41
C VAL A 66 9.56 -10.85 -3.30
N ALA A 67 9.67 -12.02 -3.95
CA ALA A 67 10.90 -12.81 -3.97
C ALA A 67 12.09 -12.04 -4.57
N ALA A 68 11.87 -11.34 -5.69
CA ALA A 68 12.93 -10.57 -6.35
C ALA A 68 13.44 -9.42 -5.47
N ILE A 69 12.53 -8.69 -4.80
CA ILE A 69 12.92 -7.62 -3.87
C ILE A 69 13.67 -8.22 -2.68
N ARG A 70 13.16 -9.28 -2.04
CA ARG A 70 13.82 -9.93 -0.89
C ARG A 70 15.21 -10.46 -1.24
N ALA A 71 15.39 -11.07 -2.42
CA ALA A 71 16.68 -11.57 -2.86
C ALA A 71 17.74 -10.47 -3.02
N ARG A 72 17.32 -9.26 -3.39
CA ARG A 72 18.21 -8.11 -3.62
C ARG A 72 18.34 -7.17 -2.41
N CYS A 73 17.29 -7.13 -1.59
CA CYS A 73 17.13 -6.23 -0.45
C CYS A 73 16.49 -6.98 0.74
N PRO A 74 17.20 -7.92 1.37
CA PRO A 74 16.61 -8.82 2.37
C PRO A 74 16.03 -8.11 3.60
N ASP A 75 16.55 -6.93 3.95
CA ASP A 75 16.13 -6.15 5.12
C ASP A 75 15.17 -4.99 4.79
N LEU A 76 14.77 -4.83 3.52
CA LEU A 76 13.89 -3.73 3.10
C LEU A 76 12.42 -4.17 3.20
N PRO A 77 11.59 -3.54 4.06
CA PRO A 77 10.18 -3.87 4.15
C PRO A 77 9.45 -3.65 2.82
N VAL A 78 8.69 -4.67 2.39
CA VAL A 78 7.95 -4.70 1.14
C VAL A 78 6.45 -4.63 1.40
N GLY A 79 5.82 -3.59 0.84
CA GLY A 79 4.39 -3.40 0.78
C GLY A 79 3.82 -3.71 -0.59
N VAL A 80 2.65 -4.36 -0.65
CA VAL A 80 1.89 -4.56 -1.89
C VAL A 80 0.49 -3.94 -1.81
N THR A 81 -0.10 -3.64 -2.95
CA THR A 81 -1.51 -3.19 -3.02
C THR A 81 -2.49 -4.36 -2.92
N THR A 82 -3.65 -4.14 -2.28
CA THR A 82 -4.85 -4.98 -2.43
C THR A 82 -6.05 -4.25 -3.02
N GLY A 83 -5.80 -3.14 -3.74
CA GLY A 83 -6.86 -2.27 -4.25
C GLY A 83 -7.85 -2.95 -5.18
N ALA A 84 -9.12 -2.57 -5.08
CA ALA A 84 -10.23 -3.19 -5.82
C ALA A 84 -10.14 -3.02 -7.36
N TRP A 85 -9.29 -2.12 -7.85
CA TRP A 85 -9.04 -1.98 -9.29
C TRP A 85 -8.20 -3.13 -9.85
N ALA A 86 -7.38 -3.79 -9.03
CA ALA A 86 -6.60 -4.96 -9.44
C ALA A 86 -7.44 -6.24 -9.42
N LEU A 87 -8.35 -6.34 -8.45
CA LEU A 87 -9.32 -7.42 -8.34
C LEU A 87 -10.54 -6.93 -7.55
N THR A 88 -11.67 -6.76 -8.22
CA THR A 88 -12.83 -6.03 -7.66
C THR A 88 -13.58 -6.76 -6.56
N ASP A 89 -13.81 -8.06 -6.73
CA ASP A 89 -14.60 -8.85 -5.79
C ASP A 89 -13.79 -9.10 -4.48
N PRO A 90 -14.32 -8.71 -3.29
CA PRO A 90 -13.59 -8.89 -2.05
C PRO A 90 -13.30 -10.36 -1.70
N ALA A 91 -14.21 -11.28 -2.01
CA ALA A 91 -13.98 -12.70 -1.75
C ALA A 91 -12.87 -13.25 -2.66
N ALA A 92 -12.82 -12.82 -3.92
CA ALA A 92 -11.74 -13.14 -4.85
C ALA A 92 -10.40 -12.55 -4.39
N ARG A 93 -10.39 -11.33 -3.81
CA ARG A 93 -9.18 -10.77 -3.18
C ARG A 93 -8.70 -11.63 -2.02
N CYS A 94 -9.58 -12.01 -1.10
CA CYS A 94 -9.21 -12.88 0.01
C CYS A 94 -8.71 -14.24 -0.49
N ALA A 95 -9.34 -14.83 -1.51
CA ALA A 95 -8.88 -16.07 -2.13
C ALA A 95 -7.47 -15.93 -2.71
N ALA A 96 -7.21 -14.89 -3.50
CA ALA A 96 -5.90 -14.63 -4.07
C ALA A 96 -4.82 -14.38 -3.00
N ILE A 97 -5.15 -13.62 -1.94
CA ILE A 97 -4.24 -13.42 -0.80
C ILE A 97 -3.89 -14.77 -0.16
N ASN A 98 -4.84 -15.69 -0.02
CA ASN A 98 -4.56 -17.01 0.53
C ASN A 98 -3.65 -17.89 -0.34
N GLU A 99 -3.52 -17.57 -1.63
CA GLU A 99 -2.64 -18.29 -2.55
C GLU A 99 -1.19 -17.77 -2.55
N TRP A 100 -0.90 -16.57 -2.04
CA TRP A 100 0.47 -16.04 -2.07
C TRP A 100 1.42 -16.92 -1.27
N THR A 101 2.53 -17.34 -1.84
CA THR A 101 3.53 -18.16 -1.14
C THR A 101 4.69 -17.33 -0.63
N GLU A 102 4.97 -16.20 -1.27
CA GLU A 102 6.02 -15.25 -0.87
C GLU A 102 5.35 -14.05 -0.21
N LEU A 103 5.41 -14.01 1.12
CA LEU A 103 4.64 -13.02 1.89
C LEU A 103 5.33 -11.65 1.89
N PRO A 104 4.63 -10.57 1.54
CA PRO A 104 5.13 -9.22 1.79
C PRO A 104 5.10 -8.94 3.30
N ASP A 105 5.86 -7.94 3.74
CA ASP A 105 5.86 -7.54 5.15
C ASP A 105 4.56 -6.83 5.53
N PHE A 106 3.95 -6.13 4.55
CA PHE A 106 2.64 -5.52 4.70
C PHE A 106 1.87 -5.44 3.38
N ALA A 107 0.57 -5.17 3.48
CA ALA A 107 -0.24 -4.77 2.34
C ALA A 107 -1.17 -3.61 2.69
N SER A 108 -1.48 -2.77 1.71
CA SER A 108 -2.37 -1.62 1.88
C SER A 108 -3.83 -2.03 1.70
N VAL A 109 -4.68 -1.74 2.68
CA VAL A 109 -6.13 -1.94 2.60
C VAL A 109 -6.83 -0.60 2.56
N ASN A 110 -7.46 -0.30 1.42
CA ASN A 110 -8.25 0.92 1.25
C ASN A 110 -9.56 0.80 2.03
N TRP A 111 -9.69 1.57 3.10
CA TRP A 111 -10.76 1.36 4.06
C TRP A 111 -12.16 1.79 3.58
N HIS A 112 -12.21 2.50 2.46
CA HIS A 112 -13.45 2.89 1.80
C HIS A 112 -13.98 1.82 0.82
N GLU A 113 -13.17 0.82 0.48
CA GLU A 113 -13.55 -0.24 -0.45
C GLU A 113 -14.44 -1.28 0.24
N ASP A 114 -15.33 -1.89 -0.55
CA ASP A 114 -16.15 -2.99 -0.07
C ASP A 114 -15.28 -4.17 0.37
N GLY A 115 -15.68 -4.84 1.46
CA GLY A 115 -14.94 -5.95 2.04
C GLY A 115 -13.55 -5.62 2.64
N ALA A 116 -13.27 -4.34 2.95
CA ALA A 116 -11.99 -3.94 3.55
C ALA A 116 -11.67 -4.68 4.86
N THR A 117 -12.69 -4.99 5.67
CA THR A 117 -12.52 -5.72 6.94
C THR A 117 -12.06 -7.15 6.67
N GLU A 118 -12.70 -7.85 5.74
CA GLU A 118 -12.44 -9.23 5.36
C GLU A 118 -11.05 -9.38 4.73
N VAL A 119 -10.65 -8.41 3.91
CA VAL A 119 -9.29 -8.35 3.34
C VAL A 119 -8.26 -8.14 4.46
N ALA A 120 -8.49 -7.21 5.38
CA ALA A 120 -7.59 -6.96 6.51
C ALA A 120 -7.46 -8.20 7.42
N GLU A 121 -8.56 -8.87 7.75
CA GLU A 121 -8.55 -10.12 8.52
C GLU A 121 -7.78 -11.23 7.81
N THR A 122 -7.97 -11.36 6.49
CA THR A 122 -7.25 -12.34 5.68
C THR A 122 -5.74 -12.08 5.73
N LEU A 123 -5.29 -10.83 5.57
CA LEU A 123 -3.88 -10.47 5.67
C LEU A 123 -3.30 -10.79 7.06
N LEU A 124 -4.00 -10.38 8.13
CA LEU A 124 -3.58 -10.60 9.51
C LEU A 124 -3.49 -12.09 9.86
N ALA A 125 -4.45 -12.91 9.38
CA ALA A 125 -4.44 -14.35 9.57
C ALA A 125 -3.22 -15.03 8.92
N ARG A 126 -2.65 -14.41 7.89
CA ARG A 126 -1.41 -14.86 7.22
C ARG A 126 -0.14 -14.23 7.80
N GLY A 127 -0.26 -13.41 8.85
CA GLY A 127 0.87 -12.71 9.47
C GLY A 127 1.39 -11.52 8.67
N ILE A 128 0.62 -11.01 7.69
CA ILE A 128 0.97 -9.84 6.88
C ILE A 128 0.47 -8.58 7.61
N GLY A 129 1.33 -7.57 7.75
CA GLY A 129 0.93 -6.30 8.35
C GLY A 129 -0.12 -5.56 7.52
N VAL A 130 -1.08 -4.90 8.17
CA VAL A 130 -2.07 -4.06 7.49
C VAL A 130 -1.72 -2.59 7.60
N GLU A 131 -1.51 -1.94 6.45
CA GLU A 131 -1.49 -0.49 6.33
C GLU A 131 -2.87 0.00 5.86
N ALA A 132 -3.58 0.75 6.71
CA ALA A 132 -4.91 1.24 6.37
C ALA A 132 -4.82 2.48 5.47
N GLY A 133 -5.20 2.35 4.20
CA GLY A 133 -5.32 3.44 3.22
C GLY A 133 -6.61 4.22 3.40
N LEU A 134 -6.50 5.52 3.69
CA LEU A 134 -7.62 6.42 3.98
C LEU A 134 -7.61 7.60 3.02
N TRP A 135 -8.57 7.61 2.10
CA TRP A 135 -8.60 8.58 1.00
C TRP A 135 -9.46 9.82 1.30
N ASN A 136 -10.26 9.75 2.36
CA ASN A 136 -11.18 10.81 2.75
C ASN A 136 -11.57 10.67 4.24
N GLU A 137 -12.25 11.69 4.75
CA GLU A 137 -12.69 11.76 6.16
C GLU A 137 -13.69 10.65 6.52
N ALA A 138 -14.52 10.21 5.58
CA ALA A 138 -15.46 9.10 5.80
C ALA A 138 -14.73 7.77 5.99
N ALA A 139 -13.68 7.50 5.20
CA ALA A 139 -12.79 6.35 5.38
C ALA A 139 -12.09 6.40 6.75
N ALA A 140 -11.59 7.58 7.14
CA ALA A 140 -10.98 7.77 8.45
C ALA A 140 -11.96 7.53 9.59
N LEU A 141 -13.23 7.90 9.44
CA LEU A 141 -14.28 7.66 10.43
C LEU A 141 -14.63 6.18 10.53
N SER A 142 -14.82 5.52 9.39
CA SER A 142 -15.06 4.08 9.30
C SER A 142 -13.92 3.29 9.97
N TRP A 143 -12.67 3.59 9.63
CA TRP A 143 -11.49 2.98 10.26
C TRP A 143 -11.43 3.24 11.76
N SER A 144 -11.70 4.47 12.20
CA SER A 144 -11.68 4.83 13.64
C SER A 144 -12.69 4.03 14.48
N GLY A 145 -13.81 3.64 13.87
CA GLY A 145 -14.83 2.79 14.49
C GLY A 145 -14.56 1.28 14.38
N SER A 146 -13.61 0.85 13.55
CA SER A 146 -13.34 -0.57 13.32
C SER A 146 -12.66 -1.23 14.52
N PRO A 147 -13.01 -2.48 14.87
CA PRO A 147 -12.26 -3.26 15.86
C PRO A 147 -10.82 -3.55 15.41
N LEU A 148 -10.55 -3.61 14.10
CA LEU A 148 -9.23 -3.93 13.54
C LEU A 148 -8.25 -2.74 13.53
N ARG A 149 -8.72 -1.53 13.87
CA ARG A 149 -7.88 -0.32 13.83
C ARG A 149 -6.58 -0.43 14.64
N ARG A 150 -6.61 -1.24 15.71
CA ARG A 150 -5.44 -1.46 16.59
C ARG A 150 -4.49 -2.52 16.06
N GLU A 151 -4.96 -3.37 15.15
CA GLU A 151 -4.17 -4.38 14.45
C GLU A 151 -3.49 -3.80 13.20
N CYS A 152 -4.02 -2.70 12.65
CA CYS A 152 -3.31 -1.92 11.64
C CYS A 152 -2.04 -1.31 12.24
N PHE A 153 -0.87 -1.70 11.74
CA PHE A 153 0.40 -1.19 12.26
C PHE A 153 0.66 0.26 11.83
N ARG A 154 0.03 0.70 10.73
CA ARG A 154 0.17 2.05 10.17
C ARG A 154 -1.09 2.48 9.44
N VAL A 155 -1.32 3.79 9.43
CA VAL A 155 -2.31 4.47 8.60
C VAL A 155 -1.58 5.20 7.47
N LEU A 156 -2.10 5.13 6.26
CA LEU A 156 -1.70 5.93 5.11
C LEU A 156 -2.86 6.87 4.77
N LEU A 157 -2.67 8.17 4.95
CA LEU A 157 -3.62 9.16 4.44
C LEU A 157 -3.21 9.47 3.00
N GLU A 158 -4.10 9.14 2.08
CA GLU A 158 -3.94 9.40 0.65
C GLU A 158 -4.81 10.60 0.31
N LEU A 159 -4.18 11.68 -0.13
CA LEU A 159 -4.86 12.93 -0.42
C LEU A 159 -5.06 13.01 -1.94
N PRO A 160 -6.31 13.22 -2.40
CA PRO A 160 -6.61 13.22 -3.82
C PRO A 160 -5.82 14.31 -4.56
N GLY A 161 -5.35 13.97 -5.76
CA GLY A 161 -4.69 14.92 -6.66
C GLY A 161 -5.67 15.96 -7.23
N GLY A 162 -5.12 16.97 -7.92
CA GLY A 162 -5.92 17.97 -8.64
C GLY A 162 -6.62 19.05 -7.80
N VAL A 163 -6.55 18.98 -6.46
CA VAL A 163 -6.98 20.07 -5.57
C VAL A 163 -5.75 20.68 -4.91
N ALA A 164 -5.21 21.75 -5.49
CA ALA A 164 -4.11 22.48 -4.89
C ALA A 164 -4.62 23.54 -3.90
N GLY A 165 -3.96 23.67 -2.75
CA GLY A 165 -4.19 24.76 -1.81
C GLY A 165 -4.71 24.32 -0.45
N THR A 166 -5.26 25.28 0.29
CA THR A 166 -5.59 25.14 1.72
C THR A 166 -6.61 24.04 2.02
N GLU A 167 -7.49 23.70 1.08
CA GLU A 167 -8.54 22.69 1.30
C GLU A 167 -7.97 21.28 1.52
N VAL A 168 -6.98 20.86 0.74
CA VAL A 168 -6.31 19.54 0.92
C VAL A 168 -5.47 19.53 2.19
N GLU A 169 -4.80 20.63 2.52
CA GLU A 169 -4.07 20.74 3.78
C GLU A 169 -5.01 20.66 4.98
N GLU A 170 -6.14 21.37 4.94
CA GLU A 170 -7.15 21.33 5.99
C GLU A 170 -7.78 19.94 6.14
N GLN A 171 -8.07 19.27 5.03
CA GLN A 171 -8.54 17.89 5.03
C GLN A 171 -7.51 16.94 5.66
N ALA A 172 -6.24 17.07 5.27
CA ALA A 172 -5.15 16.29 5.83
C ALA A 172 -5.03 16.51 7.35
N VAL A 173 -5.14 17.76 7.81
CA VAL A 173 -5.12 18.10 9.24
C VAL A 173 -6.30 17.47 9.98
N ARG A 174 -7.52 17.53 9.42
CA ARG A 174 -8.71 16.90 10.03
C ARG A 174 -8.56 15.39 10.12
N MET A 175 -8.17 14.73 9.03
CA MET A 175 -7.93 13.28 8.99
C MET A 175 -6.82 12.88 9.97
N LEU A 176 -5.72 13.62 10.01
CA LEU A 176 -4.60 13.36 10.92
C LEU A 176 -5.02 13.48 12.39
N ALA A 177 -5.78 14.52 12.74
CA ALA A 177 -6.31 14.69 14.10
C ALA A 177 -7.20 13.51 14.49
N GLN A 178 -8.09 13.11 13.58
CA GLN A 178 -9.03 12.02 13.80
C GLN A 178 -8.33 10.68 14.03
N VAL A 179 -7.39 10.29 13.16
CA VAL A 179 -6.71 8.99 13.29
C VAL A 179 -5.79 8.94 14.51
N ARG A 180 -5.24 10.09 14.93
CA ARG A 180 -4.48 10.20 16.17
C ARG A 180 -5.35 9.99 17.41
N VAL A 181 -6.53 10.62 17.45
CA VAL A 181 -7.51 10.40 18.53
C VAL A 181 -7.95 8.94 18.58
N ALA A 182 -8.11 8.30 17.42
CA ALA A 182 -8.43 6.87 17.33
C ALA A 182 -7.25 5.95 17.73
N GLY A 183 -6.04 6.48 17.90
CA GLY A 183 -4.86 5.74 18.38
C GLY A 183 -4.04 5.07 17.28
N ALA A 184 -3.95 5.67 16.09
CA ALA A 184 -3.01 5.23 15.04
C ALA A 184 -1.57 5.17 15.57
N ARG A 185 -0.89 4.03 15.38
CA ARG A 185 0.49 3.80 15.84
C ARG A 185 1.53 4.53 15.00
N GLY A 186 1.25 4.71 13.72
CA GLY A 186 2.05 5.48 12.77
C GLY A 186 1.14 6.03 11.67
N VAL A 187 1.48 7.20 11.14
CA VAL A 187 0.72 7.84 10.06
C VAL A 187 1.70 8.28 8.98
N LEU A 188 1.45 7.86 7.74
CA LEU A 188 2.09 8.39 6.54
C LEU A 188 1.11 9.30 5.79
N LEU A 189 1.66 10.29 5.11
CA LEU A 189 0.94 11.16 4.18
C LEU A 189 1.43 10.84 2.77
N HIS A 190 0.51 10.68 1.84
CA HIS A 190 0.80 10.49 0.41
C HIS A 190 -0.08 11.43 -0.40
N GLY A 191 0.53 12.30 -1.18
CA GLY A 191 -0.18 13.14 -2.14
C GLY A 191 -0.18 12.46 -3.51
N GLU A 192 -1.27 12.61 -4.24
CA GLU A 192 -1.37 12.25 -5.66
C GLU A 192 -1.17 13.51 -6.52
N ASP A 193 -0.50 13.35 -7.67
CA ASP A 193 -0.22 14.43 -8.63
C ASP A 193 -1.45 14.85 -9.46
#